data_AF-I1C4S6-F1
#
_entry.id   AF-I1C4S6-F1
#
_cell.length_a   1.000
_cell.length_b   1.000
_cell.length_c   1.000
_cell.angle_alpha   90.00
_cell.angle_beta   90.00
_cell.angle_gamma   90.00
#
_symmetry.space_group_name_H-M   'P 1'
#
loop_
_entity.id
_entity.type
_entity.pdbx_description
1 polymer ?
#
loop_
_entity_poly.entity_id
_entity_poly.type
_entity_poly.pdbx_seq_one_letter_code
_entity_poly.pdbx_strand_id
1 'polypeptide(L)'
;MRLHSGKINFSSQYAKAIAKISCTWKRRTISPTFSPMEGPKHSADTMTRHLKSAFSRETTLETQRYNISSDSLPFELADPITLPDIISTTQSHPSNKAPIVDHVKNELLLPIQSPLAPILLTLFRLC
;
A
#
# COMPACT_ATOMS: atom_id res chain seq x y z
N MET A 1 33.29 40.07 36.57
CA MET A 1 32.86 38.98 35.65
C MET A 1 32.55 39.60 34.29
N ARG A 2 33.31 39.27 33.23
CA ARG A 2 33.02 39.71 31.85
C ARG A 2 32.14 38.66 31.19
N LEU A 3 30.93 39.03 30.79
CA LEU A 3 30.07 38.20 29.95
C LEU A 3 30.48 38.44 28.48
N HIS A 4 31.06 37.41 27.85
CA HIS A 4 31.35 37.41 26.42
C HIS A 4 30.03 37.31 25.65
N SER A 5 29.56 38.43 25.11
CA SER A 5 28.53 38.43 24.07
C SER A 5 29.08 37.77 22.81
N GLY A 6 28.67 36.53 22.55
CA GLY A 6 28.93 35.83 21.30
C GLY A 6 28.16 36.48 20.16
N LYS A 7 28.83 37.31 19.35
CA LYS A 7 28.28 37.80 18.06
C LYS A 7 28.09 36.61 17.13
N ILE A 8 26.84 36.19 16.95
CA ILE A 8 26.47 35.20 15.93
C ILE A 8 26.66 35.84 14.57
N ASN A 9 27.70 35.41 13.85
CA ASN A 9 28.06 35.99 12.56
C ASN A 9 27.20 35.33 11.45
N PHE A 10 26.00 35.87 11.23
CA PHE A 10 25.01 35.36 10.26
C PHE A 10 25.57 35.12 8.85
N SER A 11 26.51 35.96 8.41
CA SER A 11 27.19 35.84 7.11
C SER A 11 27.95 34.51 6.95
N SER A 12 28.63 34.05 8.00
CA SER A 12 29.36 32.77 7.98
C SER A 12 28.42 31.57 7.93
N GLN A 13 27.28 31.64 8.62
CA GLN A 13 26.28 30.57 8.60
C GLN A 13 25.57 30.49 7.25
N TYR A 14 25.27 31.63 6.62
CA TYR A 14 24.71 31.69 5.28
C TYR A 14 25.66 31.05 4.26
N ALA A 15 26.94 31.41 4.26
CA ALA A 15 27.95 30.81 3.38
C ALA A 15 28.05 29.28 3.56
N LYS A 16 28.00 28.80 4.81
CA LYS A 16 27.98 27.36 5.13
C LYS A 16 26.71 26.67 4.60
N ALA A 17 25.55 27.31 4.66
CA ALA A 17 24.31 26.77 4.14
C ALA A 17 24.35 26.63 2.60
N ILE A 18 24.82 27.67 1.90
CA ILE A 18 24.98 27.66 0.44
C ILE A 18 25.99 26.59 -0.02
N ALA A 19 27.09 26.41 0.72
CA ALA A 19 28.08 25.36 0.43
C ALA A 19 27.49 23.94 0.57
N LYS A 20 26.59 23.72 1.55
CA LYS A 20 25.91 22.41 1.72
C LYS A 20 24.90 22.13 0.62
N ILE A 21 24.13 23.14 0.21
CA ILE A 21 23.13 23.01 -0.87
C ILE A 21 23.84 22.73 -2.20
N SER A 22 24.91 23.47 -2.52
CA SER A 22 25.70 23.22 -3.73
C SER A 22 26.37 21.85 -3.74
N CYS A 23 26.90 21.37 -2.60
CA CYS A 23 27.43 20.02 -2.48
C CYS A 23 26.38 18.93 -2.73
N THR A 24 25.16 19.09 -2.23
CA THR A 24 24.09 18.10 -2.44
C THR A 24 23.64 18.07 -3.90
N TRP A 25 23.57 19.22 -4.57
CA TRP A 25 23.19 19.28 -5.98
C TRP A 25 24.27 18.65 -6.88
N LYS A 26 25.55 18.89 -6.57
CA LYS A 26 26.69 18.24 -7.27
C LYS A 26 26.78 16.73 -7.03
N ARG A 27 26.25 16.21 -5.92
CA ARG A 27 26.28 14.78 -5.59
C ARG A 27 25.08 13.98 -6.11
N ARG A 28 24.07 14.63 -6.72
CA ARG A 28 22.90 13.93 -7.31
C ARG A 28 23.18 13.19 -8.62
N THR A 29 24.37 13.35 -9.21
CA THR A 29 24.82 12.56 -10.37
C THR A 29 25.44 11.20 -10.00
N ILE A 30 25.36 10.79 -8.74
CA ILE A 30 25.79 9.45 -8.31
C ILE A 30 24.54 8.63 -8.02
N SER A 31 23.75 8.34 -9.06
CA SER A 31 23.03 7.07 -9.03
C SER A 31 24.08 5.97 -9.19
N PRO A 32 24.10 4.93 -8.35
CA PRO A 32 24.71 3.67 -8.77
C PRO A 32 23.82 3.16 -9.90
N THR A 33 24.13 3.59 -11.12
CA THR A 33 23.44 3.14 -12.30
C THR A 33 23.87 1.68 -12.45
N PHE A 34 23.02 0.76 -12.00
CA PHE A 34 23.02 -0.61 -12.48
C PHE A 34 22.61 -0.55 -13.96
N SER A 35 23.55 -0.08 -14.78
CA SER A 35 23.55 -0.29 -16.20
C SER A 35 24.02 -1.72 -16.39
N PRO A 36 23.21 -2.61 -16.99
CA PRO A 36 23.76 -3.75 -17.71
C PRO A 36 24.87 -3.23 -18.63
N MET A 37 25.89 -4.06 -18.89
CA MET A 37 27.04 -3.68 -19.72
C MET A 37 26.61 -3.16 -21.11
N GLU A 38 25.43 -3.59 -21.58
CA GLU A 38 24.78 -3.21 -22.83
C GLU A 38 24.13 -1.80 -22.83
N GLY A 39 24.05 -1.13 -21.68
CA GLY A 39 23.64 0.26 -21.55
C GLY A 39 22.13 0.52 -21.38
N PRO A 40 21.72 1.81 -21.25
CA PRO A 40 20.38 2.20 -20.82
C PRO A 40 19.24 1.74 -21.74
N LYS A 41 19.50 1.66 -23.05
CA LYS A 41 18.52 1.20 -24.04
C LYS A 41 18.18 -0.28 -23.83
N HIS A 42 19.19 -1.11 -23.54
CA HIS A 42 19.00 -2.53 -23.28
C HIS A 42 18.17 -2.78 -22.00
N SER A 43 18.40 -1.97 -20.96
CA SER A 43 17.58 -2.01 -19.74
C SER A 43 16.11 -1.68 -20.03
N ALA A 44 15.88 -0.62 -20.80
CA ALA A 44 14.53 -0.20 -21.18
C ALA A 44 13.84 -1.30 -22.00
N ASP A 45 14.50 -1.85 -23.02
CA ASP A 45 13.96 -2.92 -23.87
C ASP A 45 13.65 -4.20 -23.07
N THR A 46 14.52 -4.55 -22.11
CA THR A 46 14.32 -5.70 -21.21
C THR A 46 13.11 -5.49 -20.31
N MET A 47 12.97 -4.30 -19.73
CA MET A 47 11.82 -3.95 -18.88
C MET A 47 10.53 -3.92 -19.69
N THR A 48 10.54 -3.36 -20.90
CA THR A 48 9.39 -3.40 -21.82
C THR A 48 9.00 -4.82 -22.17
N ARG A 49 9.96 -5.72 -22.45
CA ARG A 49 9.67 -7.14 -22.72
C ARG A 49 9.08 -7.85 -21.51
N HIS A 50 9.64 -7.62 -20.33
CA HIS A 50 9.15 -8.21 -19.08
C HIS A 50 7.70 -7.78 -18.78
N LEU A 51 7.42 -6.48 -18.83
CA LEU A 51 6.07 -5.96 -18.62
C LEU A 51 5.10 -6.47 -19.69
N LYS A 52 5.54 -6.52 -20.95
CA LYS A 52 4.73 -7.14 -22.01
C LYS A 52 4.45 -8.62 -21.69
N SER A 53 5.41 -9.39 -21.17
CA SER A 53 5.14 -10.79 -20.79
C SER A 53 4.21 -10.92 -19.57
N ALA A 54 4.36 -10.06 -18.56
CA ALA A 54 3.55 -10.11 -17.35
C ALA A 54 2.10 -9.65 -17.57
N PHE A 55 1.88 -8.75 -18.54
CA PHE A 55 0.57 -8.14 -18.79
C PHE A 55 0.01 -8.46 -20.19
N SER A 56 0.71 -9.22 -21.02
CA SER A 56 0.13 -9.76 -22.26
C SER A 56 -0.87 -10.81 -21.85
N ARG A 57 -2.13 -10.40 -21.91
CA ARG A 57 -3.32 -11.16 -21.59
C ARG A 57 -3.57 -12.21 -22.68
N GLU A 58 -2.63 -13.13 -22.87
CA GLU A 58 -2.90 -14.43 -23.48
C GLU A 58 -3.34 -15.31 -22.31
N THR A 59 -4.65 -15.50 -22.24
CA THR A 59 -5.35 -16.31 -21.26
C THR A 59 -4.96 -17.78 -21.42
N THR A 60 -3.93 -18.25 -20.72
CA THR A 60 -3.91 -19.65 -20.27
C THR A 60 -4.66 -19.70 -18.95
N LEU A 61 -5.98 -19.69 -19.08
CA LEU A 61 -6.93 -20.30 -18.13
C LEU A 61 -6.67 -21.82 -18.09
N GLU A 62 -5.49 -22.27 -17.66
CA GLU A 62 -5.20 -23.70 -17.60
C GLU A 62 -4.12 -23.97 -16.56
N THR A 63 -4.37 -23.56 -15.32
CA THR A 63 -3.68 -24.17 -14.19
C THR A 63 -4.72 -24.42 -13.10
N GLN A 64 -5.31 -25.61 -13.24
CA GLN A 64 -5.96 -26.38 -12.19
C GLN A 64 -7.31 -25.83 -11.70
N ARG A 65 -8.32 -25.86 -12.58
CA ARG A 65 -9.67 -26.20 -12.12
C ARG A 65 -9.65 -27.66 -11.69
N TYR A 66 -9.38 -27.90 -10.42
CA TYR A 66 -9.73 -29.18 -9.81
C TYR A 66 -11.23 -29.38 -10.03
N ASN A 67 -11.58 -30.39 -10.83
CA ASN A 67 -12.91 -30.98 -10.83
C ASN A 67 -13.15 -31.54 -9.42
N ILE A 68 -13.65 -30.70 -8.52
CA ILE A 68 -14.26 -31.19 -7.29
C ILE A 68 -15.64 -31.70 -7.73
N SER A 69 -15.70 -33.00 -7.97
CA SER A 69 -16.95 -33.74 -8.13
C SER A 69 -17.81 -33.48 -6.87
N SER A 70 -18.91 -32.74 -7.03
CA SER A 70 -19.80 -32.25 -5.95
C SER A 70 -20.64 -33.35 -5.29
N ASP A 71 -20.09 -34.54 -5.02
CA ASP A 71 -20.90 -35.68 -4.54
C ASP A 71 -20.38 -36.40 -3.30
N SER A 72 -19.39 -35.86 -2.59
CA SER A 72 -19.09 -36.34 -1.24
C SER A 72 -18.31 -35.33 -0.42
N LEU A 73 -19.01 -34.50 0.34
CA LEU A 73 -18.37 -33.83 1.47
C LEU A 73 -19.36 -33.68 2.62
N PRO A 74 -19.24 -34.50 3.69
CA PRO A 74 -20.02 -34.35 4.90
C PRO A 74 -19.34 -33.33 5.82
N PHE A 75 -19.01 -32.15 5.29
CA PHE A 75 -18.71 -31.00 6.11
C PHE A 75 -19.72 -29.94 5.75
N GLU A 76 -20.78 -29.90 6.54
CA GLU A 76 -21.47 -28.64 6.79
C GLU A 76 -20.42 -27.72 7.43
N LEU A 77 -19.64 -27.05 6.59
CA LEU A 77 -18.80 -25.95 7.02
C LEU A 77 -19.80 -24.86 7.38
N ALA A 78 -20.14 -24.78 8.67
CA ALA A 78 -20.87 -23.64 9.19
C ALA A 78 -20.16 -22.39 8.64
N ASP A 79 -20.91 -21.56 7.90
CA ASP A 79 -20.34 -20.35 7.30
C ASP A 79 -19.60 -19.59 8.41
N PRO A 80 -18.27 -19.40 8.30
CA PRO A 80 -17.48 -18.88 9.41
C PRO A 80 -17.84 -17.43 9.78
N ILE A 81 -18.62 -16.76 8.94
CA ILE A 81 -19.11 -15.39 9.12
C ILE A 81 -20.60 -15.36 8.78
N THR A 82 -21.43 -15.09 9.77
CA THR A 82 -22.87 -14.94 9.60
C THR A 82 -23.25 -13.45 9.55
N LEU A 83 -24.38 -13.13 8.92
CA LEU A 83 -24.93 -11.77 8.92
C LEU A 83 -25.02 -11.12 10.33
N PRO A 84 -25.51 -11.79 11.40
CA PRO A 84 -25.51 -11.23 12.75
C PRO A 84 -24.12 -10.92 13.29
N ASP A 85 -23.08 -11.65 12.87
CA ASP A 85 -21.70 -11.39 13.29
C ASP A 85 -21.18 -10.08 12.70
N ILE A 86 -21.51 -9.81 11.43
CA ILE A 86 -21.17 -8.55 10.75
C ILE A 86 -21.93 -7.38 11.40
N ILE A 87 -23.20 -7.59 11.72
CA ILE A 87 -24.05 -6.55 12.33
C ILE A 87 -23.56 -6.21 13.74
N SER A 88 -23.32 -7.22 14.57
CA SER A 88 -22.84 -7.03 15.94
C SER A 88 -21.45 -6.40 15.98
N THR A 89 -20.53 -6.82 15.10
CA THR A 89 -19.17 -6.26 15.01
C THR A 89 -19.17 -4.79 14.59
N THR A 90 -20.05 -4.41 13.65
CA THR A 90 -20.20 -3.01 13.24
C THR A 90 -20.72 -2.14 14.39
N GLN A 91 -21.62 -2.67 15.21
CA GLN A 91 -22.18 -1.97 16.38
C GLN A 91 -21.21 -1.89 17.56
N SER A 92 -20.37 -2.90 17.78
CA SER A 92 -19.45 -2.98 18.91
C SER A 92 -18.11 -2.28 18.68
N HIS A 93 -17.89 -1.69 17.51
CA HIS A 93 -16.58 -1.13 17.17
C HIS A 93 -16.32 0.16 17.99
N PRO A 94 -15.22 0.23 18.76
CA PRO A 94 -15.00 1.31 19.71
C PRO A 94 -14.73 2.64 18.96
N SER A 95 -15.43 3.71 19.37
CA SER A 95 -15.28 5.05 18.77
C SER A 95 -13.94 5.73 19.10
N ASN A 96 -13.20 5.20 20.07
CA ASN A 96 -11.95 5.77 20.59
C ASN A 96 -10.69 5.20 19.91
N LYS A 97 -10.81 4.59 18.72
CA LYS A 97 -9.64 4.25 17.91
C LYS A 97 -9.20 5.49 17.13
N ALA A 98 -7.90 5.74 17.11
CA ALA A 98 -7.33 6.86 16.37
C ALA A 98 -7.80 6.82 14.90
N PRO A 99 -8.08 7.97 14.26
CA PRO A 99 -8.54 8.01 12.88
C PRO A 99 -7.52 7.28 12.01
N ILE A 100 -7.96 6.21 11.36
CA ILE A 100 -7.17 5.59 10.28
C ILE A 100 -7.14 6.60 9.12
N VAL A 101 -6.19 6.42 8.20
CA VAL A 101 -5.97 7.25 7.00
C VAL A 101 -7.28 7.58 6.26
N ASP A 102 -8.23 6.65 6.27
CA ASP A 102 -9.59 6.88 5.83
C ASP A 102 -10.40 7.46 7.01
N HIS A 103 -10.85 8.70 6.89
CA HIS A 103 -11.66 9.38 7.91
C HIS A 103 -13.05 8.75 8.18
N VAL A 104 -13.23 7.47 7.86
CA VAL A 104 -14.44 6.68 8.05
C VAL A 104 -14.58 6.33 9.52
N LYS A 105 -15.48 7.03 10.20
CA LYS A 105 -15.85 6.74 11.59
C LYS A 105 -16.98 5.72 11.65
N ASN A 106 -17.09 5.05 12.79
CA ASN A 106 -18.19 4.13 13.05
C ASN A 106 -19.58 4.79 12.98
N GLU A 107 -19.65 6.07 13.34
CA GLU A 107 -20.83 6.92 13.19
C GLU A 107 -21.30 7.04 11.72
N LEU A 108 -20.40 6.86 10.75
CA LEU A 108 -20.71 6.87 9.32
C LEU A 108 -21.12 5.48 8.81
N LEU A 109 -20.76 4.41 9.51
CA LEU A 109 -21.09 3.03 9.15
C LEU A 109 -22.49 2.63 9.63
N LEU A 110 -22.93 3.13 10.79
CA LEU A 110 -24.25 2.81 11.34
C LEU A 110 -25.42 3.15 10.39
N PRO A 111 -25.49 4.33 9.74
CA PRO A 111 -26.59 4.66 8.83
C PRO A 111 -26.64 3.79 7.58
N ILE A 112 -25.49 3.28 7.13
CA ILE A 112 -25.37 2.45 5.93
C ILE A 112 -25.24 0.95 6.24
N GLN A 113 -25.36 0.56 7.50
CA GLN A 113 -25.12 -0.82 7.95
C GLN A 113 -26.06 -1.82 7.26
N SER A 114 -27.34 -1.46 7.13
CA SER A 114 -28.37 -2.33 6.53
C SER A 114 -28.03 -2.73 5.08
N PRO A 115 -27.71 -1.79 4.16
CA PRO A 115 -27.28 -2.15 2.81
C PRO A 115 -25.84 -2.70 2.75
N LEU A 116 -24.96 -2.34 3.69
CA LEU A 116 -23.56 -2.75 3.68
C LEU A 116 -23.34 -4.20 4.13
N ALA A 117 -24.07 -4.65 5.16
CA ALA A 117 -23.93 -5.99 5.73
C ALA A 117 -24.08 -7.15 4.71
N PRO A 118 -25.08 -7.18 3.82
CA PRO A 118 -25.19 -8.24 2.82
C PRO A 118 -24.08 -8.20 1.77
N ILE A 119 -23.56 -7.01 1.43
CA ILE A 119 -22.44 -6.86 0.49
C ILE A 119 -21.17 -7.44 1.11
N LEU A 120 -20.87 -7.08 2.36
CA LEU A 120 -19.72 -7.62 3.08
C LEU A 120 -19.82 -9.14 3.24
N LEU A 121 -21.00 -9.66 3.58
CA LEU A 121 -21.23 -11.10 3.66
C LEU A 121 -20.94 -11.80 2.33
N THR A 122 -21.38 -11.19 1.22
CA THR A 122 -21.14 -11.73 -0.12
C THR A 122 -19.65 -11.72 -0.45
N LEU A 123 -18.93 -10.64 -0.16
CA LEU A 123 -17.48 -10.54 -0.38
C LEU A 123 -16.71 -11.59 0.43
N PHE A 124 -17.07 -11.76 1.71
CA PHE A 124 -16.42 -12.75 2.57
C PHE A 124 -16.69 -14.20 2.16
N ARG A 125 -17.80 -14.47 1.47
CA ARG A 125 -18.11 -15.79 0.90
C ARG A 125 -17.41 -16.06 -0.43
N LEU A 126 -16.93 -15.02 -1.12
CA LEU A 126 -16.25 -15.14 -2.42
C LEU A 126 -14.73 -15.27 -2.30
N CYS A 127 -14.16 -14.95 -1.15
CA CYS A 127 -12.75 -15.14 -0.82
C CYS A 127 -12.49 -16.52 -0.24
#